data_AF-A0A7C6FGD4-F1
#
_entry.id   AF-A0A7C6FGD4-F1
#
_cell.length_a   1.000
_cell.length_b   1.000
_cell.length_c   1.000
_cell.angle_alpha   90.00
_cell.angle_beta   90.00
_cell.angle_gamma   90.00
#
_symmetry.space_group_name_H-M   'P 1'
#
loop_
_entity.id
_entity.type
_entity.pdbx_description
1 polymer ?
#
loop_
_entity_poly.entity_id
_entity_poly.type
_entity_poly.pdbx_seq_one_letter_code
_entity_poly.pdbx_strand_id
1 'polypeptide(L)'
;MIALAIFILWIVFNSNITLELIIFGAVIAIALSFFVQRFITPRFTWRMQLILLKQLPGYARYIWLLIKEITLANFAVMRLILSDRDIVVPKLTTFSSQLKTQAARVILADCITLTPGTITVHLDKDEYLVHCLDESMEDGLINSEFEKRLLKKEAVWLEDETA
;
A
#
# COMPACT_ATOMS: atom_id res chain seq x y z
N MET A 1 -1.22 3.85 20.54
CA MET A 1 -1.52 4.58 19.28
C MET A 1 -2.76 4.04 18.56
N ILE A 2 -2.99 2.72 18.51
CA ILE A 2 -4.13 2.13 17.80
C ILE A 2 -5.48 2.71 18.28
N ALA A 3 -5.73 2.75 19.60
CA ALA A 3 -6.91 3.39 20.17
C ALA A 3 -7.07 4.86 19.71
N LEU A 4 -5.98 5.63 19.67
CA LEU A 4 -6.01 7.02 19.21
C LEU A 4 -6.38 7.11 17.72
N ALA A 5 -5.81 6.26 16.87
CA ALA A 5 -6.13 6.22 15.44
C ALA A 5 -7.61 5.85 15.20
N ILE A 6 -8.11 4.84 15.91
CA ILE A 6 -9.53 4.43 15.86
C ILE A 6 -10.43 5.57 16.35
N PHE A 7 -10.02 6.26 17.41
CA PHE A 7 -10.78 7.38 17.96
C PHE A 7 -10.79 8.60 17.02
N ILE A 8 -9.67 8.92 16.38
CA ILE A 8 -9.62 9.97 15.35
C ILE A 8 -10.53 9.60 14.18
N LEU A 9 -10.48 8.35 13.72
CA LEU A 9 -11.37 7.86 12.65
C LEU A 9 -12.83 7.97 13.07
N TRP A 10 -13.16 7.61 14.31
CA TRP A 10 -14.49 7.79 14.89
C TRP A 10 -14.95 9.25 14.81
N ILE A 11 -14.11 10.21 15.21
CA ILE A 11 -14.44 11.64 15.11
C ILE A 11 -14.65 12.05 13.66
N VAL A 12 -13.78 11.63 12.73
CA VAL A 12 -13.90 12.00 11.30
C VAL A 12 -15.22 11.49 10.69
N PHE A 13 -15.71 10.34 11.13
CA PHE A 13 -16.99 9.79 10.67
C PHE A 13 -18.22 10.48 11.27
N ASN A 14 -18.04 11.23 12.35
CA ASN A 14 -19.13 11.89 13.03
C ASN A 14 -19.11 13.40 12.74
N SER A 15 -20.15 13.90 12.09
CA SER A 15 -20.26 15.33 11.72
C SER A 15 -20.51 16.25 12.91
N ASN A 16 -21.11 15.73 13.99
CA ASN A 16 -21.44 16.48 15.20
C ASN A 16 -20.55 16.01 16.35
N ILE A 17 -19.84 16.94 16.98
CA ILE A 17 -18.99 16.64 18.13
C ILE A 17 -19.75 16.99 19.41
N THR A 18 -20.45 16.01 19.97
CA THR A 18 -21.11 16.13 21.29
C THR A 18 -20.30 15.39 22.36
N LEU A 19 -20.47 15.79 23.62
CA LEU A 19 -19.74 15.19 24.75
C LEU A 19 -20.02 13.68 24.87
N GLU A 20 -21.26 13.28 24.65
CA GLU A 20 -21.69 11.87 24.66
C GLU A 20 -20.91 11.05 23.63
N LEU A 21 -20.79 11.58 22.42
CA LEU A 21 -20.15 10.90 21.30
C LEU A 21 -18.64 10.75 21.50
N ILE A 22 -18.00 11.72 22.16
CA ILE A 22 -16.60 11.65 22.56
C ILE A 22 -16.40 10.51 23.57
N ILE A 23 -17.26 10.42 24.59
CA ILE A 23 -17.15 9.41 25.64
C ILE A 23 -17.38 8.00 25.06
N PHE A 24 -18.46 7.82 24.28
CA PHE A 24 -18.73 6.55 23.60
C PHE A 24 -17.60 6.16 22.65
N GLY A 25 -17.12 7.10 21.83
CA GLY A 25 -16.02 6.88 20.92
C GLY A 25 -14.74 6.44 21.63
N ALA A 26 -14.41 7.05 22.77
CA ALA A 26 -13.23 6.69 23.55
C ALA A 26 -13.32 5.26 24.10
N VAL A 27 -14.47 4.88 24.66
CA VAL A 27 -14.69 3.52 25.18
C VAL A 27 -14.59 2.48 24.06
N ILE A 28 -15.25 2.72 22.93
CA ILE A 28 -15.21 1.82 21.76
C ILE A 28 -13.78 1.71 21.22
N ALA A 29 -13.07 2.83 21.09
CA ALA A 29 -11.71 2.84 20.56
C ALA A 29 -10.73 2.06 21.44
N ILE A 30 -10.87 2.14 22.77
CA ILE A 30 -10.06 1.34 23.71
C ILE A 30 -10.41 -0.15 23.58
N ALA A 31 -11.70 -0.49 23.58
CA ALA A 31 -12.14 -1.87 23.47
C ALA A 31 -11.69 -2.52 22.16
N LEU A 32 -11.84 -1.83 21.03
CA LEU A 32 -11.36 -2.27 19.73
C LEU A 32 -9.83 -2.35 19.69
N SER A 33 -9.12 -1.39 20.26
CA SER A 33 -7.65 -1.46 20.34
C SER A 33 -7.19 -2.71 21.10
N PHE A 34 -7.87 -3.06 22.19
CA PHE A 34 -7.56 -4.29 22.93
C PHE A 34 -7.85 -5.54 22.08
N PHE A 35 -8.99 -5.57 21.38
CA PHE A 35 -9.33 -6.67 20.48
C PHE A 35 -8.31 -6.85 19.35
N VAL A 36 -7.91 -5.76 18.68
CA VAL A 36 -6.91 -5.77 17.60
C VAL A 36 -5.57 -6.31 18.11
N GLN A 37 -5.12 -5.83 19.27
CA GLN A 37 -3.88 -6.32 19.88
C GLN A 37 -3.97 -7.78 20.30
N ARG A 38 -5.14 -8.28 20.70
CA ARG A 38 -5.28 -9.66 21.17
C ARG A 38 -5.40 -10.68 20.05
N PHE A 39 -6.06 -10.31 18.93
CA PHE A 39 -6.48 -11.27 17.90
C PHE A 39 -5.88 -11.02 16.52
N ILE A 40 -5.60 -9.77 16.14
CA ILE A 40 -5.18 -9.43 14.77
C ILE A 40 -3.67 -9.24 14.69
N THR A 41 -3.09 -8.46 15.60
CA THR A 41 -1.67 -8.13 15.56
C THR A 41 -1.02 -8.26 16.94
N PRO A 42 -0.92 -9.48 17.49
CA PRO A 42 -0.38 -9.72 18.83
C PRO A 42 1.09 -9.31 19.00
N ARG A 43 1.83 -9.16 17.91
CA ARG A 43 3.23 -8.69 17.92
C ARG A 43 3.38 -7.16 17.85
N PHE A 44 2.29 -6.39 17.76
CA PHE A 44 2.35 -4.94 17.56
C PHE A 44 2.73 -4.19 18.84
N THR A 45 4.04 -4.20 19.13
CA THR A 45 4.63 -3.62 20.33
C THR A 45 4.64 -2.08 20.25
N TRP A 46 4.69 -1.41 21.40
CA TRP A 46 4.85 0.05 21.48
C TRP A 46 6.07 0.58 20.69
N ARG A 47 7.15 -0.22 20.57
CA ARG A 47 8.34 0.12 19.77
C ARG A 47 8.03 0.18 18.27
N MET A 48 7.34 -0.82 17.71
CA MET A 48 6.85 -0.81 16.32
C MET A 48 6.01 0.44 16.01
N GLN A 49 5.12 0.81 16.94
CA GLN A 49 4.25 2.00 16.77
C GLN A 49 5.07 3.29 16.66
N LEU A 50 6.17 3.42 17.42
CA LEU A 50 7.07 4.57 17.36
C LEU A 50 7.92 4.59 16.09
N ILE A 51 8.41 3.43 15.63
CA ILE A 51 9.15 3.32 14.38
C ILE A 51 8.26 3.71 13.20
N LEU A 52 7.01 3.24 13.19
CA LEU A 52 6.04 3.59 12.16
C LEU A 52 5.78 5.10 12.14
N LEU A 53 5.67 5.74 13.31
CA LEU A 53 5.47 7.18 13.42
C LEU A 53 6.67 7.96 12.87
N LYS A 54 7.90 7.54 13.20
CA LYS A 54 9.13 8.15 12.64
C LYS A 54 9.23 7.97 11.12
N GLN A 55 8.67 6.90 10.59
CA GLN A 55 8.64 6.62 9.16
C GLN A 55 7.47 7.26 8.39
N LEU A 56 6.55 7.96 9.07
CA LEU A 56 5.44 8.65 8.44
C LEU A 56 5.85 9.50 7.22
N PRO A 57 6.91 10.33 7.27
CA PRO A 57 7.34 11.10 6.10
C PRO A 57 7.77 10.22 4.92
N GLY A 58 8.37 9.07 5.21
CA GLY A 58 8.75 8.08 4.19
C GLY A 58 7.54 7.41 3.54
N TYR A 59 6.50 7.11 4.32
CA TYR A 59 5.23 6.60 3.79
C TYR A 59 4.48 7.65 2.98
N ALA A 60 4.42 8.90 3.45
CA ALA A 60 3.81 10.00 2.70
C ALA A 60 4.51 10.20 1.33
N ARG A 61 5.84 10.12 1.29
CA ARG A 61 6.60 10.18 0.03
C ARG A 61 6.32 8.99 -0.90
N TYR A 62 6.06 7.81 -0.33
CA TYR A 62 5.67 6.63 -1.09
C TYR A 62 4.26 6.78 -1.68
N ILE A 63 3.29 7.26 -0.88
CA ILE A 63 1.94 7.59 -1.35
C ILE A 63 1.99 8.65 -2.45
N TRP A 64 2.81 9.69 -2.30
CA TRP A 64 2.98 10.69 -3.34
C TRP A 64 3.53 10.11 -4.65
N LEU A 65 4.49 9.18 -4.57
CA LEU A 65 4.97 8.45 -5.75
C LEU A 65 3.82 7.66 -6.39
N LEU A 66 3.03 6.95 -5.58
CA LEU A 66 1.88 6.19 -6.07
C LEU A 66 0.88 7.09 -6.81
N ILE A 67 0.48 8.21 -6.23
CA ILE A 67 -0.43 9.18 -6.87
C ILE A 67 0.15 9.69 -8.18
N LYS A 68 1.45 10.00 -8.22
CA LYS A 68 2.14 10.46 -9.42
C LYS A 68 2.07 9.40 -10.54
N GLU A 69 2.44 8.15 -10.24
CA GLU A 69 2.43 7.06 -11.22
C GLU A 69 1.01 6.75 -11.69
N ILE A 70 0.02 6.72 -10.79
CA ILE A 70 -1.41 6.57 -11.15
C ILE A 70 -1.84 7.66 -12.12
N THR A 71 -1.44 8.91 -11.86
CA THR A 71 -1.80 10.05 -12.71
C THR A 71 -1.17 9.92 -14.10
N LEU A 72 0.12 9.57 -14.17
CA LEU A 72 0.84 9.39 -15.45
C LEU A 72 0.27 8.22 -16.27
N ALA A 73 0.03 7.09 -15.62
CA ALA A 73 -0.54 5.91 -16.24
C ALA A 73 -1.98 6.14 -16.72
N ASN A 74 -2.80 6.90 -15.98
CA ASN A 74 -4.11 7.35 -16.47
C ASN A 74 -4.00 8.15 -17.77
N PHE A 75 -3.03 9.06 -17.90
CA PHE A 75 -2.81 9.77 -19.17
C PHE A 75 -2.40 8.84 -20.31
N ALA A 76 -1.56 7.85 -20.04
CA ALA A 76 -1.18 6.84 -21.03
C ALA A 76 -2.40 6.02 -21.50
N VAL A 77 -3.21 5.53 -20.56
CA VAL A 77 -4.44 4.79 -20.86
C VAL A 77 -5.44 5.67 -21.61
N MET A 78 -5.65 6.93 -21.21
CA MET A 78 -6.52 7.86 -21.94
C MET A 78 -6.07 8.06 -23.38
N ARG A 79 -4.76 8.14 -23.63
CA ARG A 79 -4.21 8.25 -24.99
C ARG A 79 -4.55 7.02 -25.83
N LEU A 80 -4.37 5.82 -25.28
CA LEU A 80 -4.73 4.57 -25.95
C LEU A 80 -6.23 4.51 -26.28
N ILE A 81 -7.10 5.02 -25.39
CA ILE A 81 -8.55 5.04 -25.62
C ILE A 81 -8.96 6.09 -26.68
N LEU A 82 -8.33 7.27 -26.66
CA LEU A 82 -8.72 8.39 -27.53
C LEU A 82 -8.04 8.36 -28.91
N SER A 83 -6.96 7.59 -29.06
CA SER A 83 -6.23 7.45 -30.32
C SER A 83 -6.84 6.31 -31.15
N ASP A 84 -7.40 6.66 -32.31
CA ASP A 84 -7.91 5.69 -33.30
C ASP A 84 -6.77 4.96 -34.05
N ARG A 85 -5.51 5.23 -33.70
CA ARG A 85 -4.31 4.68 -34.36
C ARG A 85 -3.54 3.69 -33.50
N ASP A 86 -3.85 3.60 -32.21
CA ASP A 86 -3.08 2.77 -31.28
C ASP A 86 -3.69 1.36 -31.28
N ILE A 87 -2.90 0.35 -31.67
CA ILE A 87 -3.30 -1.05 -31.58
C ILE A 87 -2.89 -1.55 -30.20
N VAL A 88 -3.87 -1.76 -29.33
CA VAL A 88 -3.64 -2.29 -27.97
C VAL A 88 -3.27 -3.76 -28.07
N VAL A 89 -2.10 -4.14 -27.54
CA VAL A 89 -1.62 -5.52 -27.51
C VAL A 89 -1.47 -5.99 -26.06
N PRO A 90 -2.47 -6.69 -25.50
CA PRO A 90 -2.40 -7.17 -24.12
C PRO A 90 -1.29 -8.21 -23.95
N LYS A 91 -0.60 -8.15 -22.81
CA LYS A 91 0.54 -9.03 -22.51
C LYS A 91 0.45 -9.55 -21.08
N LEU A 92 0.81 -10.82 -20.89
CA LEU A 92 1.12 -11.37 -19.57
C LEU A 92 2.63 -11.41 -19.42
N THR A 93 3.13 -10.77 -18.37
CA THR A 93 4.56 -10.74 -18.04
C THR A 93 4.80 -11.29 -16.64
N THR A 94 5.94 -11.94 -16.47
CA THR A 94 6.38 -12.52 -15.21
C THR A 94 7.70 -11.89 -14.80
N PHE A 95 7.79 -11.44 -13.56
CA PHE A 95 9.05 -10.95 -12.99
C PHE A 95 9.21 -11.39 -11.53
N SER A 96 10.46 -11.45 -11.08
CA SER A 96 10.80 -11.78 -9.70
C SER A 96 11.29 -10.54 -8.94
N SER A 97 10.84 -10.37 -7.70
CA SER A 97 11.24 -9.27 -6.82
C SER A 97 12.23 -9.72 -5.75
N GLN A 98 13.08 -8.81 -5.30
CA GLN A 98 14.03 -9.09 -4.20
C GLN A 98 13.41 -8.94 -2.80
N LEU A 99 12.12 -8.61 -2.71
CA LEU A 99 11.40 -8.42 -1.45
C LEU A 99 11.25 -9.75 -0.69
N LYS A 100 11.61 -9.74 0.59
CA LYS A 100 11.64 -10.94 1.44
C LYS A 100 10.35 -11.15 2.23
N THR A 101 9.71 -10.06 2.65
CA THR A 101 8.55 -10.07 3.53
C THR A 101 7.26 -10.19 2.71
N GLN A 102 6.32 -11.00 3.19
CA GLN A 102 5.01 -11.13 2.54
C GLN A 102 4.29 -9.78 2.46
N ALA A 103 4.38 -8.96 3.51
CA ALA A 103 3.75 -7.64 3.53
C ALA A 103 4.29 -6.72 2.41
N ALA A 104 5.61 -6.65 2.22
CA ALA A 104 6.16 -5.81 1.15
C ALA A 104 5.75 -6.31 -0.24
N ARG A 105 5.70 -7.64 -0.42
CA ARG A 105 5.29 -8.24 -1.69
C ARG A 105 3.85 -7.94 -2.06
N VAL A 106 2.95 -8.04 -1.08
CA VAL A 106 1.53 -7.66 -1.27
C VAL A 106 1.40 -6.16 -1.57
N ILE A 107 2.12 -5.29 -0.85
CA ILE A 107 2.10 -3.85 -1.12
C ILE A 107 2.59 -3.54 -2.54
N LEU A 108 3.62 -4.23 -3.03
CA LEU A 108 4.08 -4.05 -4.41
C LEU A 108 3.02 -4.49 -5.42
N ALA A 109 2.40 -5.66 -5.22
CA ALA A 109 1.31 -6.17 -6.07
C ALA A 109 0.12 -5.19 -6.12
N ASP A 110 -0.24 -4.60 -4.98
CA ASP A 110 -1.31 -3.61 -4.88
C ASP A 110 -0.94 -2.32 -5.62
N CYS A 111 0.31 -1.85 -5.53
CA CYS A 111 0.77 -0.67 -6.26
C CYS A 111 0.75 -0.88 -7.78
N ILE A 112 1.14 -2.07 -8.25
CA ILE A 112 1.05 -2.45 -9.66
C ILE A 112 -0.41 -2.45 -10.12
N THR A 113 -1.31 -3.07 -9.35
CA THR A 113 -2.74 -3.16 -9.69
C THR A 113 -3.44 -1.80 -9.66
N LEU A 114 -3.03 -0.92 -8.75
CA LEU A 114 -3.56 0.44 -8.67
C LEU A 114 -3.05 1.34 -9.79
N THR A 115 -1.94 0.99 -10.44
CA THR A 115 -1.40 1.73 -11.58
C THR A 115 -2.24 1.39 -12.82
N PRO A 116 -3.02 2.34 -13.37
CA PRO A 116 -3.94 2.10 -14.47
C PRO A 116 -3.24 1.47 -15.68
N GLY A 117 -3.80 0.38 -16.21
CA GLY A 117 -3.21 -0.35 -17.33
C GLY A 117 -2.38 -1.58 -16.93
N THR A 118 -2.21 -1.85 -15.62
CA THR A 118 -1.62 -3.10 -15.13
C THR A 118 -2.46 -3.75 -14.05
N ILE A 119 -2.50 -5.08 -14.00
CA ILE A 119 -3.21 -5.86 -12.98
C ILE A 119 -2.32 -7.04 -12.54
N THR A 120 -2.10 -7.20 -11.25
CA THR A 120 -1.43 -8.40 -10.73
C THR A 120 -2.42 -9.57 -10.74
N VAL A 121 -2.14 -10.60 -11.53
CA VAL A 121 -2.99 -11.81 -11.67
C VAL A 121 -2.63 -12.85 -10.62
N HIS A 122 -1.34 -13.02 -10.36
CA HIS A 122 -0.85 -14.00 -9.41
C HIS A 122 0.40 -13.50 -8.70
N LEU A 123 0.51 -13.86 -7.43
CA LEU A 123 1.69 -13.63 -6.59
C LEU A 123 2.02 -14.97 -5.92
N ASP A 124 3.07 -15.64 -6.40
CA ASP A 124 3.64 -16.81 -5.74
C ASP A 124 5.04 -16.50 -5.24
N LYS A 125 5.20 -16.51 -3.91
CA LYS A 125 6.44 -16.08 -3.25
C LYS A 125 6.93 -14.76 -3.84
N ASP A 126 8.10 -14.76 -4.46
CA ASP A 126 8.81 -13.62 -5.05
C ASP A 126 8.48 -13.39 -6.53
N GLU A 127 7.65 -14.25 -7.15
CA GLU A 127 7.25 -14.17 -8.54
C GLU A 127 5.87 -13.51 -8.71
N TYR A 128 5.81 -12.55 -9.62
CA TYR A 128 4.62 -11.78 -9.96
C TYR A 128 4.22 -12.10 -11.39
N LEU A 129 2.98 -12.51 -11.60
CA LEU A 129 2.34 -12.55 -12.91
C LEU A 129 1.46 -11.32 -13.06
N VAL A 130 1.80 -10.47 -14.02
CA VAL A 130 1.11 -9.20 -14.27
C VAL A 130 0.51 -9.20 -15.67
N HIS A 131 -0.74 -8.78 -15.76
CA HIS A 131 -1.41 -8.45 -17.00
C HIS A 131 -1.22 -6.98 -17.31
N CYS A 132 -0.59 -6.69 -18.44
CA CYS A 132 -0.45 -5.36 -19.01
C CYS A 132 -1.54 -5.17 -20.07
N LEU A 133 -2.21 -4.03 -20.01
CA LEU A 133 -3.18 -3.61 -21.02
C LEU A 133 -2.52 -3.51 -22.40
N ASP A 134 -1.29 -3.01 -22.43
CA ASP A 134 -0.47 -2.89 -23.62
C ASP A 134 0.99 -3.29 -23.32
N GLU A 135 1.69 -3.85 -24.32
CA GLU A 135 3.08 -4.29 -24.18
C GLU A 135 4.04 -3.16 -23.75
N SER A 136 3.74 -1.90 -24.13
CA SER A 136 4.54 -0.74 -23.73
C SER A 136 4.55 -0.47 -22.22
N MET A 137 3.62 -1.06 -21.46
CA MET A 137 3.50 -0.88 -20.01
C MET A 137 4.35 -1.88 -19.21
N GLU A 138 5.02 -2.83 -19.87
CA GLU A 138 5.88 -3.82 -19.22
C GLU A 138 7.18 -3.22 -18.66
N ASP A 139 7.80 -2.31 -19.41
CA ASP A 139 9.13 -1.76 -19.09
C ASP A 139 9.19 -1.06 -17.72
N GLY A 140 8.05 -0.58 -17.22
CA GLY A 140 7.94 0.10 -15.92
C GLY A 140 7.82 -0.83 -14.72
N LEU A 141 7.61 -2.14 -14.92
CA LEU A 141 7.37 -3.11 -13.85
C LEU A 141 8.67 -3.59 -13.19
N ILE A 142 9.69 -3.90 -14.00
CA ILE A 142 10.97 -4.46 -13.53
C ILE A 142 11.84 -3.33 -12.96
N ASN A 143 12.40 -3.50 -11.76
CA ASN A 143 13.20 -2.48 -11.07
C ASN A 143 12.47 -1.14 -10.89
N SER A 144 11.14 -1.20 -10.70
CA SER A 144 10.31 -0.02 -10.51
C SER A 144 10.77 0.81 -9.31
N GLU A 145 10.47 2.11 -9.33
CA GLU A 145 10.73 2.99 -8.18
C GLU A 145 9.96 2.55 -6.92
N PHE A 146 8.85 1.81 -7.10
CA PHE A 146 8.12 1.20 -6.00
C PHE A 146 8.95 0.12 -5.30
N GLU A 147 9.51 -0.83 -6.05
CA GLU A 147 10.35 -1.89 -5.51
C GLU A 147 11.56 -1.33 -4.76
N LYS A 148 12.29 -0.39 -5.37
CA LYS A 148 13.48 0.24 -4.75
C LYS A 148 13.15 0.92 -3.41
N ARG A 149 11.99 1.57 -3.32
CA ARG A 149 11.57 2.24 -2.08
C ARG A 149 11.04 1.26 -1.05
N LEU A 150 10.40 0.17 -1.49
CA LEU A 150 9.97 -0.91 -0.59
C LEU A 150 11.17 -1.65 -0.01
N LEU A 151 12.21 -1.97 -0.79
CA LEU A 151 13.43 -2.60 -0.30
C LEU A 151 14.08 -1.80 0.84
N LYS A 152 14.15 -0.47 0.70
CA LYS A 152 14.67 0.42 1.76
C LYS A 152 13.82 0.39 3.04
N LYS A 153 12.51 0.22 2.90
CA LYS A 153 11.57 0.15 4.04
C LYS A 153 11.60 -1.21 4.71
N GLU A 154 11.63 -2.27 3.90
CA GLU A 154 11.70 -3.67 4.34
C GLU A 154 12.95 -3.94 5.16
N ALA A 155 14.10 -3.36 4.81
CA ALA A 155 15.32 -3.46 5.62
C ALA A 155 15.08 -3.04 7.08
N VAL A 156 14.29 -1.97 7.29
CA VAL A 156 13.96 -1.49 8.64
C VAL A 156 12.95 -2.41 9.35
N TRP A 157 12.07 -3.08 8.61
CA TRP A 157 11.14 -4.05 9.19
C TRP A 157 11.86 -5.31 9.67
N LEU A 158 12.84 -5.79 8.89
CA LEU A 158 13.64 -6.95 9.24
C LEU A 158 14.53 -6.67 10.46
N GLU A 159 15.11 -5.48 10.58
CA GLU A 159 15.87 -5.08 11.78
C GLU A 159 15.01 -5.16 13.05
N ASP A 160 13.75 -4.74 12.99
CA ASP A 160 12.82 -4.77 14.12
C ASP A 160 12.29 -6.18 14.44
N GLU A 161 12.22 -7.08 13.44
CA GLU A 161 11.82 -8.48 13.65
C GLU A 161 12.94 -9.31 14.31
N THR A 162 14.19 -8.87 14.19
CA THR A 162 15.38 -9.51 14.81
C THR A 162 15.78 -8.94 16.17
N ALA A 163 15.18 -7.82 16.62
CA ALA A 163 15.53 -7.08 17.83
C ALA A 163 14.56 -7.31 19.01
#